data_AF-A0A528G904-F1
#
_entry.id   AF-A0A528G904-F1
#
_cell.length_a   1.000
_cell.length_b   1.000
_cell.length_c   1.000
_cell.angle_alpha   90.00
_cell.angle_beta   90.00
_cell.angle_gamma   90.00
#
_symmetry.space_group_name_H-M   'P 1'
#
loop_
_entity.id
_entity.type
_entity.pdbx_description
1 polymer ?
#
loop_
_entity_poly.entity_id
_entity_poly.type
_entity_poly.pdbx_seq_one_letter_code
_entity_poly.pdbx_strand_id
1 'polypeptide(L)'
;MPMPSAVDLAAHPLTIWQGPLGLPDFTRIGDGDFSPVFDAALKAHGAKIEAIAGNAETPTVENTLAALELGGEALDHVSSIFWCRAGAHTNEAIQ
;
A
#
# COMPACT_ATOMS: atom_id res chain seq x y z
N MET A 1 6.50 -15.40 20.43
CA MET A 1 5.34 -15.28 19.53
C MET A 1 5.84 -15.57 18.12
N PRO A 2 5.12 -16.34 17.29
CA PRO A 2 5.53 -16.50 15.90
C PRO A 2 5.49 -15.13 15.23
N MET A 3 6.58 -14.74 14.56
CA MET A 3 6.62 -13.51 13.76
C MET A 3 5.48 -13.61 12.73
N PRO A 4 4.67 -12.56 12.52
CA PRO A 4 3.68 -12.58 11.45
C PRO A 4 4.39 -12.90 10.14
N SER A 5 3.83 -13.83 9.36
CA SER A 5 4.31 -14.15 8.02
C SER A 5 4.46 -12.85 7.23
N ALA A 6 5.55 -12.68 6.49
CA ALA A 6 5.80 -11.46 5.74
C ALA A 6 4.61 -11.14 4.82
N VAL A 7 4.05 -9.93 4.94
CA VAL A 7 2.95 -9.47 4.09
C VAL A 7 3.44 -9.39 2.65
N ASP A 8 2.75 -10.09 1.76
CA ASP A 8 2.99 -9.99 0.31
C ASP A 8 2.11 -8.89 -0.29
N LEU A 9 2.68 -7.69 -0.43
CA LEU A 9 1.99 -6.53 -1.02
C LEU A 9 1.59 -6.77 -2.50
N ALA A 10 2.21 -7.73 -3.20
CA ALA A 10 1.89 -8.04 -4.59
C ALA A 10 0.71 -9.03 -4.73
N ALA A 11 0.15 -9.51 -3.62
CA ALA A 11 -0.98 -10.43 -3.61
C ALA A 11 -2.07 -10.07 -2.59
N HIS A 12 -1.81 -9.14 -1.66
CA HIS A 12 -2.74 -8.84 -0.58
C HIS A 12 -4.00 -8.11 -1.08
N PRO A 13 -5.22 -8.48 -0.64
CA PRO A 13 -6.46 -7.83 -1.07
C PRO A 13 -6.55 -6.32 -0.79
N LEU A 14 -5.83 -5.85 0.24
CA LEU A 14 -5.73 -4.42 0.56
C LEU A 14 -4.89 -3.62 -0.45
N THR A 15 -4.02 -4.29 -1.21
CA THR A 15 -3.05 -3.63 -2.11
C THR A 15 -3.21 -4.03 -3.57
N ILE A 16 -3.92 -5.12 -3.86
CA ILE A 16 -4.17 -5.60 -5.21
C ILE A 16 -5.67 -5.80 -5.42
N TRP A 17 -6.24 -5.03 -6.33
CA TRP A 17 -7.66 -5.05 -6.64
C TRP A 17 -7.90 -5.79 -7.95
N GLN A 18 -8.59 -6.94 -7.86
CA GLN A 18 -8.93 -7.78 -9.02
C GLN A 18 -10.45 -7.96 -9.17
N GLY A 19 -11.25 -7.21 -8.42
CA GLY A 19 -12.70 -7.25 -8.52
C GLY A 19 -13.22 -6.61 -9.81
N PRO A 20 -14.53 -6.74 -10.09
CA PRO A 20 -15.17 -6.10 -11.24
C PRO A 20 -14.83 -4.61 -11.30
N LEU A 21 -14.45 -4.13 -12.49
CA LEU A 21 -14.02 -2.74 -12.72
C LEU A 21 -12.76 -2.31 -11.92
N GLY A 22 -11.95 -3.26 -11.45
CA GLY A 22 -10.76 -2.95 -10.66
C GLY A 22 -11.07 -2.58 -9.21
N LEU A 23 -12.25 -2.94 -8.71
CA LEU A 23 -12.64 -2.67 -7.33
C LEU A 23 -12.01 -3.66 -6.33
N PRO A 24 -11.80 -3.25 -5.07
CA PRO A 24 -11.38 -4.16 -4.02
C PRO A 24 -12.47 -5.19 -3.69
N ASP A 25 -12.04 -6.43 -3.41
CA ASP A 25 -12.93 -7.46 -2.86
C ASP A 25 -12.96 -7.35 -1.33
N PHE A 26 -13.94 -6.60 -0.83
CA PHE A 26 -14.13 -6.38 0.61
C PHE A 26 -14.41 -7.67 1.40
N THR A 27 -14.82 -8.77 0.76
CA THR A 27 -15.05 -10.04 1.45
C THR A 27 -13.76 -10.70 1.94
N ARG A 28 -12.61 -10.23 1.44
CA ARG A 28 -11.27 -10.75 1.73
C ARG A 28 -10.43 -9.82 2.61
N ILE A 29 -11.03 -8.78 3.18
CA ILE A 29 -10.34 -7.77 3.98
C ILE A 29 -10.85 -7.84 5.43
N GLY A 30 -9.94 -8.07 6.37
CA GLY A 30 -10.19 -7.99 7.80
C GLY A 30 -9.58 -6.74 8.44
N ASP A 31 -10.17 -6.29 9.55
CA ASP A 31 -9.63 -5.16 10.34
C ASP A 31 -8.19 -5.38 10.81
N GLY A 32 -7.85 -6.62 11.15
CA GLY A 32 -6.48 -7.00 11.58
C GLY A 32 -5.43 -6.91 10.48
N ASP A 33 -5.82 -6.76 9.22
CA ASP A 33 -4.89 -6.71 8.09
C ASP A 33 -4.27 -5.32 7.92
N PHE A 34 -4.95 -4.25 8.35
CA PHE A 34 -4.53 -2.87 8.07
C PHE A 34 -3.14 -2.56 8.64
N SER A 35 -2.91 -2.80 9.93
CA SER A 35 -1.62 -2.51 10.58
C SER A 35 -0.44 -3.20 9.91
N PRO A 36 -0.41 -4.54 9.73
CA PRO A 36 0.75 -5.20 9.11
C PRO A 36 0.92 -4.81 7.63
N VAL A 37 -0.17 -4.52 6.90
CA VAL A 37 -0.09 -4.06 5.51
C VAL A 37 0.42 -2.63 5.41
N PHE A 38 0.01 -1.71 6.28
CA PHE A 38 0.55 -0.36 6.35
C PHE A 38 2.05 -0.37 6.63
N ASP A 39 2.49 -1.15 7.62
CA ASP A 39 3.92 -1.27 7.96
C ASP A 39 4.74 -1.74 6.76
N ALA A 40 4.26 -2.77 6.06
CA ALA A 40 4.90 -3.28 4.86
C ALA A 40 4.89 -2.25 3.71
N ALA A 41 3.76 -1.59 3.47
CA ALA A 41 3.60 -0.61 2.40
C ALA A 41 4.46 0.66 2.62
N LEU A 42 4.48 1.19 3.85
CA LEU A 42 5.33 2.32 4.23
C LEU A 42 6.82 1.97 4.05
N LYS A 43 7.23 0.79 4.51
CA LYS A 43 8.61 0.31 4.34
C LYS A 43 8.98 0.16 2.85
N ALA A 44 8.10 -0.43 2.04
CA ALA A 44 8.33 -0.60 0.62
C ALA A 44 8.38 0.74 -0.13
N HIS A 45 7.49 1.67 0.20
CA HIS A 45 7.49 3.00 -0.39
C HIS A 45 8.75 3.79 -0.02
N GLY A 46 9.13 3.80 1.27
CA GLY A 46 10.37 4.44 1.72
C GLY A 46 11.61 3.90 0.99
N ALA A 47 11.72 2.59 0.82
CA ALA A 47 12.82 1.98 0.06
C ALA A 47 12.85 2.42 -1.41
N LYS A 48 11.68 2.60 -2.05
CA LYS A 48 11.60 3.13 -3.42
C LYS A 48 12.04 4.60 -3.48
N ILE A 49 11.60 5.43 -2.54
CA ILE A 49 12.00 6.85 -2.46
C ILE A 49 13.52 6.97 -2.31
N GLU A 50 14.11 6.18 -1.41
CA GLU A 50 15.58 6.15 -1.24
C GLU A 50 16.30 5.70 -2.52
N ALA A 51 15.77 4.72 -3.24
CA ALA A 51 16.34 4.28 -4.52
C ALA A 51 16.27 5.36 -5.60
N ILE A 52 15.16 6.11 -5.67
CA ILE A 52 15.00 7.23 -6.61
C ILE A 52 15.95 8.38 -6.24
N ALA A 53 15.98 8.76 -4.96
CA ALA A 53 16.84 9.84 -4.47
C ALA A 53 18.33 9.52 -4.58
N GLY A 54 18.68 8.24 -4.44
CA GLY A 54 20.04 7.72 -4.58
C GLY A 54 20.47 7.40 -6.01
N ASN A 55 19.63 7.61 -7.02
CA ASN A 55 19.99 7.35 -8.41
C ASN A 55 21.08 8.33 -8.89
N ALA A 56 22.23 7.80 -9.30
CA ALA A 56 23.39 8.60 -9.75
C ALA A 56 23.32 9.00 -11.24
N GLU A 57 22.34 8.49 -11.99
CA GLU A 57 22.10 8.91 -13.37
C GLU A 57 21.60 10.35 -13.43
N THR A 58 21.76 11.01 -14.59
CA THR A 58 21.18 12.33 -14.81
C THR A 58 19.66 12.26 -14.62
N PRO A 59 19.04 13.14 -13.81
CA PRO A 59 17.60 13.13 -13.60
C PRO A 59 16.82 13.32 -14.91
N THR A 60 15.86 12.43 -15.15
CA THR A 60 14.90 12.48 -16.25
C THR A 60 13.47 12.46 -15.70
N VAL A 61 12.49 12.70 -16.57
CA VAL A 61 11.07 12.57 -16.19
C VAL A 61 10.79 11.15 -15.72
N GLU A 62 11.36 10.14 -16.37
CA GLU A 62 11.13 8.72 -16.08
C GLU A 62 11.75 8.30 -14.75
N ASN A 63 13.03 8.60 -14.54
CA ASN A 63 13.76 8.10 -13.37
C ASN A 63 13.49 8.90 -12.08
N THR A 64 12.84 10.06 -12.19
CA THR A 64 12.53 10.94 -11.05
C THR A 64 11.02 11.16 -10.93
N LEU A 65 10.39 11.88 -11.86
CA LEU A 65 8.99 12.29 -11.71
C LEU A 65 8.02 11.10 -11.81
N ALA A 66 8.12 10.30 -12.87
CA ALA A 66 7.26 9.13 -13.06
C ALA A 66 7.55 8.06 -12.00
N ALA A 67 8.81 7.89 -11.60
CA ALA A 67 9.17 6.95 -10.54
C ALA A 67 8.59 7.36 -9.18
N LEU A 68 8.58 8.67 -8.84
CA LEU A 68 7.95 9.17 -7.62
C LEU A 68 6.42 8.98 -7.65
N GLU A 69 5.79 9.32 -8.77
CA GLU A 69 4.33 9.19 -8.94
C GLU A 69 3.86 7.74 -8.84
N LEU A 70 4.56 6.81 -9.48
CA LEU A 70 4.17 5.39 -9.54
C LEU A 70 4.73 4.55 -8.37
N GLY A 71 5.54 5.15 -7.50
CA GLY A 71 6.20 4.45 -6.41
C GLY A 71 5.28 4.06 -5.25
N GLY A 72 4.10 4.68 -5.15
CA GLY A 72 3.19 4.64 -3.99
C GLY A 72 2.07 3.59 -4.00
N GLU A 73 1.86 2.86 -5.11
CA GLU A 73 0.60 2.13 -5.37
C GLU A 73 0.06 1.28 -4.20
N ALA A 74 0.89 0.45 -3.57
CA ALA A 74 0.45 -0.38 -2.44
C ALA A 74 -0.02 0.45 -1.24
N LEU A 75 0.68 1.55 -0.93
CA LEU A 75 0.33 2.46 0.15
C LEU A 75 -0.95 3.24 -0.19
N ASP A 76 -1.11 3.65 -1.45
CA ASP A 76 -2.30 4.36 -1.92
C ASP A 76 -3.56 3.49 -1.85
N HIS A 77 -3.45 2.21 -2.23
CA HIS A 77 -4.57 1.27 -2.20
C HIS A 77 -5.03 0.98 -0.77
N VAL A 78 -4.11 0.64 0.15
CA VAL A 78 -4.48 0.37 1.55
C VAL A 78 -5.06 1.63 2.22
N SER A 79 -4.47 2.81 1.94
CA SER A 79 -4.96 4.09 2.46
C SER A 79 -6.37 4.40 1.97
N SER A 80 -6.64 4.18 0.69
CA SER A 80 -7.95 4.41 0.08
C SER A 80 -9.05 3.61 0.78
N ILE A 81 -8.78 2.35 1.10
CA ILE A 81 -9.73 1.48 1.81
C ILE A 81 -9.86 1.87 3.28
N PHE A 82 -8.73 2.12 3.95
CA PHE A 82 -8.72 2.48 5.37
C PHE A 82 -9.52 3.76 5.63
N TRP A 83 -9.27 4.82 4.86
CA TRP A 83 -9.99 6.09 5.03
C TRP A 83 -11.46 6.02 4.61
N CYS A 84 -11.79 5.18 3.62
CA CYS A 84 -13.18 4.87 3.30
C CYS A 84 -13.90 4.23 4.50
N ARG A 85 -13.30 3.23 5.14
CA ARG A 85 -13.88 2.61 6.35
C ARG A 85 -13.92 3.57 7.53
N ALA A 86 -12.83 4.30 7.81
CA ALA A 86 -12.77 5.26 8.91
C ALA A 86 -13.87 6.34 8.79
N GLY A 87 -14.19 6.77 7.57
CA GLY A 87 -15.22 7.79 7.32
C GLY A 87 -16.66 7.25 7.30
N ALA A 88 -16.89 6.04 6.77
CA ALA A 88 -18.25 5.56 6.48
C ALA A 88 -18.70 4.36 7.33
N HIS A 89 -17.78 3.56 7.87
CA HIS A 89 -18.07 2.32 8.59
C HIS A 89 -16.93 1.93 9.54
N THR A 90 -16.64 2.79 10.51
CA THR A 90 -15.54 2.61 11.47
C THR A 90 -15.88 1.65 12.61
N ASN A 91 -14.88 1.29 13.41
CA ASN A 91 -14.97 0.45 14.60
C ASN A 91 -13.79 0.75 15.55
N GLU A 92 -13.75 0.12 16.73
CA GLU A 92 -12.69 0.32 17.74
C GLU A 92 -11.27 -0.03 17.23
N ALA A 93 -11.14 -0.91 16.24
CA ALA A 93 -9.84 -1.26 15.67
C ALA A 93 -9.34 -0.25 14.63
N ILE A 94 -10.25 0.50 13.99
CA ILE A 94 -9.94 1.48 12.92
C ILE A 94 -9.90 2.93 13.43
N GLN A 95 -10.66 3.27 14.47
CA GLN A 95 -10.84 4.65 14.96
C GLN A 95 -9.68 5.14 15.85
#